data_AF-A0A815ITM0-F1
#
_entry.id   AF-A0A815ITM0-F1
#
_cell.length_a   1.000
_cell.length_b   1.000
_cell.length_c   1.000
_cell.angle_alpha   90.00
_cell.angle_beta   90.00
_cell.angle_gamma   90.00
#
_symmetry.space_group_name_H-M   'P 1'
#
loop_
_entity.id
_entity.type
_entity.pdbx_description
1 polymer ?
#
loop_
_entity_poly.entity_id
_entity_poly.type
_entity_poly.pdbx_seq_one_letter_code
_entity_poly.pdbx_strand_id
1 'polypeptide(L)'
;MKSILTITVLLTFFTIIFAQNTPNIQDGRYNSKTKTIEINVQYSGGCDEHKFQLKIGTCLESYPVQCDAKLIDLTTNDYCKALIQRKVLIDLHEAGLDNSYYTGASILIHGARDSKTRVILP
;
A
#
# COMPACT_ATOMS: atom_id res chain seq x y z
N MET A 1 14.31 -60.89 8.30
CA MET A 1 14.60 -59.50 8.73
C MET A 1 14.36 -58.58 7.53
N LYS A 2 13.25 -57.82 7.51
CA LYS A 2 12.94 -56.87 6.43
C LYS A 2 13.17 -55.47 7.00
N SER A 3 14.21 -54.79 6.52
CA SER A 3 14.55 -53.42 6.90
C SER A 3 13.62 -52.46 6.16
N ILE A 4 12.87 -51.65 6.90
CA ILE A 4 12.01 -50.58 6.36
C ILE A 4 12.87 -49.33 6.32
N LEU A 5 13.21 -48.87 5.11
CA LEU A 5 13.91 -47.62 4.87
C LEU A 5 12.89 -46.48 4.95
N THR A 6 12.84 -45.78 6.07
CA THR A 6 11.99 -44.59 6.24
C THR A 6 12.63 -43.40 5.54
N ILE A 7 12.06 -42.98 4.40
CA ILE A 7 12.47 -41.76 3.68
C ILE A 7 11.72 -40.58 4.30
N THR A 8 12.44 -39.75 5.06
CA THR A 8 11.92 -38.49 5.59
C THR A 8 11.99 -37.42 4.49
N VAL A 9 10.85 -37.11 3.88
CA VAL A 9 10.72 -36.00 2.92
C VAL A 9 10.61 -34.69 3.71
N LEU A 10 11.69 -33.91 3.74
CA LEU A 10 11.71 -32.58 4.36
C LEU A 10 11.13 -31.56 3.37
N LEU A 11 9.84 -31.23 3.50
CA LEU A 11 9.17 -30.23 2.67
C LEU A 11 9.54 -28.83 3.19
N THR A 12 10.57 -28.20 2.61
CA THR A 12 10.91 -26.81 2.93
C THR A 12 9.97 -25.87 2.17
N PHE A 13 9.00 -25.29 2.88
CA PHE A 13 8.17 -24.20 2.37
C PHE A 13 9.05 -22.95 2.19
N PHE A 14 9.53 -22.73 0.97
CA PHE A 14 10.17 -21.48 0.57
C PHE A 14 9.08 -20.42 0.44
N THR A 15 8.94 -19.55 1.44
CA THR A 15 8.06 -18.39 1.34
C THR A 15 8.72 -17.38 0.40
N ILE A 16 8.23 -17.29 -0.84
CA ILE A 16 8.65 -16.25 -1.77
C ILE A 16 8.06 -14.93 -1.27
N ILE A 17 8.88 -14.09 -0.64
CA ILE A 17 8.51 -12.72 -0.29
C ILE A 17 8.53 -11.92 -1.60
N PHE A 18 7.36 -11.71 -2.22
CA PHE A 18 7.23 -10.74 -3.29
C PHE A 18 7.53 -9.35 -2.71
N ALA A 19 8.63 -8.74 -3.14
CA ALA A 19 8.91 -7.35 -2.84
C ALA A 19 7.79 -6.50 -3.46
N GLN A 20 6.87 -6.01 -2.62
CA GLN A 20 5.84 -5.08 -3.08
C GLN A 20 6.50 -3.76 -3.44
N ASN A 21 6.35 -3.33 -4.69
CA ASN A 21 6.80 -2.02 -5.14
C ASN A 21 6.02 -0.95 -4.37
N THR A 22 6.72 -0.08 -3.65
CA THR A 22 6.11 1.09 -3.01
C THR A 22 6.72 2.35 -3.59
N PRO A 23 5.91 3.37 -3.90
CA PRO A 23 6.45 4.65 -4.31
C PRO A 23 6.99 5.43 -3.11
N ASN A 24 7.88 6.37 -3.37
CA ASN A 24 8.29 7.38 -2.39
C ASN A 24 7.16 8.42 -2.25
N ILE A 25 6.71 8.70 -1.03
CA ILE A 25 5.65 9.68 -0.76
C ILE A 25 6.27 11.04 -0.46
N GLN A 26 5.79 12.08 -1.14
CA GLN A 26 6.19 13.47 -0.91
C GLN A 26 5.22 14.19 0.03
N ASP A 27 3.91 14.07 -0.24
CA ASP A 27 2.85 14.58 0.61
C ASP A 27 1.54 13.83 0.35
N GLY A 28 0.52 14.10 1.18
CA GLY A 28 -0.84 13.68 0.87
C GLY A 28 -1.88 14.48 1.65
N ARG A 29 -3.10 14.53 1.12
CA ARG A 29 -4.23 15.25 1.71
C ARG A 29 -5.56 14.65 1.27
N TYR A 30 -6.61 14.92 2.02
CA TYR A 30 -7.97 14.69 1.57
C TYR A 30 -8.45 15.85 0.70
N ASN A 31 -9.16 15.56 -0.38
CA ASN A 31 -9.86 16.55 -1.20
C ASN A 31 -11.37 16.34 -1.06
N SER A 32 -12.04 17.31 -0.42
CA SER A 32 -13.49 17.25 -0.17
C SER A 32 -14.35 17.42 -1.43
N LYS A 33 -13.83 18.04 -2.49
CA LYS A 33 -14.57 18.24 -3.74
C LYS A 33 -14.67 16.95 -4.55
N THR A 34 -13.56 16.20 -4.60
CA THR A 34 -13.48 14.93 -5.35
C THR A 34 -13.74 13.71 -4.47
N LYS A 35 -13.78 13.88 -3.14
CA LYS A 35 -13.89 12.79 -2.15
C LYS A 35 -12.77 11.76 -2.28
N THR A 36 -11.56 12.22 -2.60
CA THR A 36 -10.38 11.37 -2.79
C THR A 36 -9.27 11.73 -1.81
N ILE A 37 -8.43 10.76 -1.47
CA ILE A 37 -7.10 11.01 -0.92
C ILE A 37 -6.16 11.29 -2.10
N GLU A 38 -5.56 12.47 -2.11
CA GLU A 38 -4.53 12.86 -3.07
C GLU A 38 -3.15 12.62 -2.45
N ILE A 39 -2.29 11.85 -3.12
CA ILE A 39 -0.93 11.56 -2.65
C ILE A 39 0.06 11.94 -3.75
N ASN A 40 0.96 12.87 -3.47
CA ASN A 40 2.05 13.19 -4.38
C ASN A 40 3.17 12.16 -4.17
N VAL A 41 3.51 11.45 -5.24
CA VAL A 41 4.45 10.33 -5.20
C VAL A 41 5.57 10.47 -6.21
N GLN A 42 6.69 9.82 -5.92
CA GLN A 42 7.81 9.64 -6.81
C GLN A 42 8.17 8.15 -6.93
N TYR A 43 8.35 7.65 -8.15
CA TYR A 43 8.70 6.25 -8.41
C TYR A 43 9.51 6.10 -9.70
N SER A 44 10.10 4.92 -9.91
CA SER A 44 10.82 4.56 -11.14
C SER A 44 9.90 3.78 -12.07
N GLY A 45 9.92 4.09 -13.37
CA GLY A 45 9.11 3.41 -14.39
C GLY A 45 8.87 4.32 -15.58
N GLY A 46 7.67 4.23 -16.16
CA GLY A 46 7.16 5.17 -17.17
C GLY A 46 6.95 4.57 -18.57
N CYS A 47 7.19 3.27 -18.76
CA CYS A 47 6.80 2.59 -19.99
C CYS A 47 5.31 2.21 -19.94
N ASP A 48 4.83 1.80 -18.76
CA ASP A 48 3.48 1.31 -18.56
C ASP A 48 2.64 2.25 -17.70
N GLU A 49 1.32 2.07 -17.75
CA GLU A 49 0.43 2.74 -16.81
C GLU A 49 0.57 2.10 -15.43
N HIS A 50 1.07 2.87 -14.47
CA HIS A 50 1.21 2.36 -13.11
C HIS A 50 -0.13 2.39 -12.36
N LYS A 51 -0.48 1.29 -11.68
CA LYS A 51 -1.70 1.18 -10.84
C LYS A 51 -1.35 1.16 -9.36
N PHE A 52 -1.94 2.05 -8.58
CA PHE A 52 -1.71 2.12 -7.14
C PHE A 52 -2.92 1.66 -6.34
N GLN A 53 -2.64 1.05 -5.20
CA GLN A 53 -3.65 0.63 -4.22
C GLN A 53 -3.23 1.11 -2.82
N LEU A 54 -4.20 1.64 -2.07
CA LEU A 54 -4.03 1.90 -0.65
C LEU A 54 -4.48 0.68 0.15
N LYS A 55 -3.53 0.00 0.81
CA LYS A 55 -3.83 -1.14 1.67
C LYS A 55 -3.92 -0.70 3.12
N ILE A 56 -5.11 -0.76 3.70
CA ILE A 56 -5.33 -0.43 5.10
C ILE A 56 -4.73 -1.53 5.98
N GLY A 57 -3.95 -1.09 6.98
CA GLY A 57 -3.32 -1.93 7.99
C GLY A 57 -4.11 -1.90 9.30
N THR A 58 -3.38 -1.95 10.40
CA THR A 58 -3.97 -1.94 11.74
C THR A 58 -4.58 -0.58 12.06
N CYS A 59 -5.74 -0.60 12.71
CA CYS A 59 -6.38 0.57 13.30
C CYS A 59 -6.36 0.45 14.83
N LEU A 60 -6.08 1.56 15.51
CA LEU A 60 -6.17 1.67 16.96
C LEU A 60 -7.65 1.77 17.38
N GLU A 61 -7.96 1.19 18.54
CA GLU A 61 -9.28 1.32 19.16
C GLU A 61 -9.43 2.71 19.80
N SER A 62 -9.54 3.75 18.98
CA SER A 62 -9.72 5.16 19.39
C SER A 62 -10.84 5.84 18.61
N TYR A 63 -11.32 6.98 19.14
CA TYR A 63 -12.24 7.86 18.42
C TYR A 63 -11.70 9.31 18.40
N PRO A 64 -11.42 9.90 17.22
CA PRO A 64 -11.46 9.25 15.90
C PRO A 64 -10.44 8.12 15.77
N VAL A 65 -10.71 7.19 14.86
CA VAL A 65 -9.82 6.04 14.62
C VAL A 65 -8.49 6.50 14.02
N GLN A 66 -7.40 5.85 14.42
CA GLN A 66 -6.08 6.06 13.84
C GLN A 66 -5.64 4.76 13.17
N CYS A 67 -5.35 4.80 11.88
CA CYS A 67 -4.97 3.62 11.11
C CYS A 67 -3.62 3.79 10.42
N ASP A 68 -2.86 2.72 10.33
CA ASP A 68 -1.76 2.59 9.38
C ASP A 68 -2.29 2.15 8.02
N ALA A 69 -1.66 2.60 6.95
CA ALA A 69 -1.92 2.14 5.59
C ALA A 69 -0.63 2.11 4.78
N LYS A 70 -0.59 1.33 3.71
CA LYS A 70 0.56 1.24 2.80
C LYS A 70 0.10 1.55 1.39
N LEU A 71 0.80 2.48 0.72
CA LEU A 71 0.59 2.72 -0.71
C LEU A 71 1.45 1.75 -1.51
N ILE A 72 0.80 0.95 -2.35
CA ILE A 72 1.45 -0.13 -3.11
C ILE A 72 1.25 0.13 -4.60
N ASP A 73 2.31 -0.07 -5.36
CA ASP A 73 2.31 -0.14 -6.81
C ASP A 73 2.08 -1.59 -7.25
N LEU A 74 0.96 -1.83 -7.92
CA LEU A 74 0.57 -3.14 -8.43
C LEU A 74 1.17 -3.44 -9.81
N THR A 75 1.89 -2.48 -10.38
CA THR A 75 2.48 -2.59 -11.71
C THR A 75 3.66 -3.54 -11.66
N THR A 76 3.68 -4.47 -12.60
CA THR A 76 4.75 -5.45 -12.75
C THR A 76 5.35 -5.31 -14.13
N ASN A 77 6.66 -5.59 -14.24
CA ASN A 77 7.39 -5.61 -15.50
C ASN A 77 7.53 -4.28 -16.25
N ASP A 78 7.41 -3.13 -15.57
CA ASP A 78 7.85 -1.86 -16.16
C ASP A 78 9.40 -1.79 -16.12
N TYR A 79 10.03 -1.98 -17.27
CA TYR A 79 11.49 -1.96 -17.41
C TYR A 79 12.08 -0.55 -17.58
N CYS A 80 11.23 0.48 -17.74
CA CYS A 80 11.69 1.85 -17.76
C CYS A 80 12.27 2.25 -16.40
N LYS A 81 13.22 3.20 -16.43
CA LYS A 81 13.92 3.71 -15.25
C LYS A 81 13.81 5.22 -15.11
N ALA A 82 12.79 5.82 -15.73
CA ALA A 82 12.56 7.25 -15.57
C ALA A 82 12.05 7.52 -14.15
N LEU A 83 12.49 8.65 -13.58
CA LEU A 83 12.02 9.12 -12.29
C LEU A 83 10.73 9.91 -12.51
N ILE A 84 9.58 9.29 -12.21
CA ILE A 84 8.27 9.88 -12.40
C ILE A 84 7.81 10.54 -11.11
N GLN A 85 7.20 11.72 -11.23
CA GLN A 85 6.48 12.40 -10.14
C GLN A 85 5.03 12.61 -10.58
N ARG A 86 4.07 12.14 -9.78
CA ARG A 86 2.66 12.32 -10.10
C ARG A 86 1.80 12.36 -8.85
N LYS A 87 0.57 12.84 -9.03
CA LYS A 87 -0.48 12.76 -8.03
C LYS A 87 -1.27 11.46 -8.22
N VAL A 88 -1.37 10.67 -7.17
CA VAL A 88 -2.24 9.49 -7.08
C VAL A 88 -3.55 9.93 -6.42
N LEU A 89 -4.66 9.50 -7.00
CA LEU A 89 -5.98 9.72 -6.45
C LEU A 89 -6.51 8.37 -5.97
N ILE A 90 -6.83 8.29 -4.68
CA ILE A 90 -7.46 7.12 -4.08
C ILE A 90 -8.88 7.49 -3.71
N ASP A 91 -9.86 6.83 -4.32
CA ASP A 91 -11.25 6.97 -3.95
C ASP A 91 -11.50 6.31 -2.58
N LEU A 92 -12.26 6.98 -1.70
CA LEU A 92 -12.53 6.46 -0.36
C LEU A 92 -13.35 5.16 -0.40
N HIS A 93 -14.27 5.02 -1.35
CA HIS A 93 -15.08 3.81 -1.50
C HIS A 93 -14.21 2.63 -1.95
N GLU A 94 -13.35 2.84 -2.95
CA GLU A 94 -12.42 1.80 -3.41
C GLU A 94 -11.44 1.35 -2.32
N ALA A 95 -11.07 2.27 -1.41
CA ALA A 95 -10.21 1.98 -0.26
C ALA A 95 -10.97 1.42 0.96
N GLY A 96 -12.30 1.35 0.92
CA GLY A 96 -13.14 0.91 2.06
C GLY A 96 -13.16 1.90 3.23
N LEU A 97 -12.93 3.18 2.98
CA LEU A 97 -12.80 4.28 3.95
C LEU A 97 -14.02 5.23 3.96
N ASP A 98 -15.13 4.85 3.32
CA ASP A 98 -16.32 5.69 3.09
C ASP A 98 -17.43 5.52 4.14
N ASN A 99 -17.26 4.63 5.11
CA ASN A 99 -18.24 4.38 6.17
C ASN A 99 -17.94 5.18 7.45
N SER A 100 -18.93 5.24 8.37
CA SER A 100 -18.88 6.08 9.57
C SER A 100 -17.79 5.70 10.59
N TYR A 101 -17.21 4.50 10.52
CA TYR A 101 -16.07 4.13 11.36
C TYR A 101 -14.87 5.05 11.12
N TYR A 102 -14.73 5.57 9.90
CA TYR A 102 -13.60 6.37 9.47
C TYR A 102 -13.85 7.89 9.54
N THR A 103 -14.96 8.34 10.11
CA THR A 103 -15.23 9.78 10.28
C THR A 103 -14.17 10.44 11.17
N GLY A 104 -13.53 11.49 10.68
CA GLY A 104 -12.42 12.19 11.34
C GLY A 104 -11.14 11.35 11.47
N ALA A 105 -11.06 10.19 10.83
CA ALA A 105 -9.95 9.25 11.00
C ALA A 105 -8.61 9.87 10.58
N SER A 106 -7.55 9.49 11.29
CA SER A 106 -6.19 9.78 10.87
C SER A 106 -5.55 8.54 10.24
N ILE A 107 -5.22 8.63 8.95
CA ILE A 107 -4.57 7.55 8.20
C ILE A 107 -3.09 7.91 8.01
N LEU A 108 -2.19 7.13 8.62
CA LEU A 108 -0.75 7.21 8.38
C LEU A 108 -0.38 6.29 7.21
N ILE A 109 -0.09 6.89 6.06
CA ILE A 109 0.20 6.17 4.82
C ILE A 109 1.71 6.06 4.64
N HIS A 110 2.20 4.82 4.56
CA HIS A 110 3.61 4.48 4.38
C HIS A 110 3.94 4.19 2.91
N GLY A 111 5.09 4.71 2.46
CA GLY A 111 5.68 4.49 1.14
C GLY A 111 7.03 3.77 1.23
N ALA A 112 7.90 3.99 0.25
CA ALA A 112 9.28 3.50 0.25
C ALA A 112 10.21 4.34 1.14
N ARG A 113 11.34 3.76 1.57
CA ARG A 113 12.44 4.46 2.27
C ARG A 113 11.95 5.33 3.44
N ASP A 114 11.05 4.78 4.25
CA ASP A 114 10.43 5.45 5.41
C ASP A 114 9.62 6.72 5.10
N SER A 115 9.37 7.01 3.82
CA SER A 115 8.47 8.09 3.42
C SER A 115 7.05 7.79 3.89
N LYS A 116 6.37 8.82 4.37
CA LYS A 116 5.03 8.70 4.91
C LYS A 116 4.30 10.02 4.85
N THR A 117 2.97 9.96 4.81
CA THR A 117 2.11 11.13 4.97
C THR A 117 0.95 10.79 5.90
N ARG A 118 0.41 11.79 6.58
CA ARG A 118 -0.78 11.65 7.41
C ARG A 118 -1.92 12.39 6.74
N VAL A 119 -3.02 11.68 6.50
CA VAL A 119 -4.25 12.24 5.94
C VAL A 119 -5.34 12.19 6.99
N ILE A 120 -6.05 13.30 7.17
CA ILE A 120 -7.24 13.36 8.02
C ILE A 120 -8.47 13.28 7.11
N LEU A 121 -9.34 12.31 7.38
CA LEU A 121 -10.60 12.12 6.68
C LEU A 121 -11.66 13.09 7.20
N PRO A 122 -12.73 13.37 6.41
CA PRO A 122 -13.80 14.27 6.82
C PRO A 122 -14.56 13.80 8.07
#